data_AF-A0A955XPD5-F1
#
_entry.id   AF-A0A955XPD5-F1
#
_cell.length_a   1.000
_cell.length_b   1.000
_cell.length_c   1.000
_cell.angle_alpha   90.00
_cell.angle_beta   90.00
_cell.angle_gamma   90.00
#
_symmetry.space_group_name_H-M   'P 1'
#
loop_
_entity.id
_entity.type
_entity.pdbx_description
1 polymer ?
#
loop_
_entity_poly.entity_id
_entity_poly.type
_entity_poly.pdbx_seq_one_letter_code
_entity_poly.pdbx_strand_id
1 'polypeptide(L)'
;AEKRAERDEKPNEKPATKSRFADLDEGKAQVDVAAPVVTEKLPETLDQSQIVGTIKRYQRSITGCYQRQLKRDDSLRRARITLTFQIRNTGRTSNVSLERRYRGTVLDSCLRSVVRRWTFPKFKGEPIPVEYPLIFQAGP
;
A
#
# COMPACT_ATOMS: atom_id res chain seq x y z
N ALA A 1 -17.07 -25.24 -51.15
CA ALA A 1 -16.34 -24.11 -50.52
C ALA A 1 -17.28 -23.55 -49.47
N GLU A 2 -16.95 -23.36 -48.19
CA GLU A 2 -15.72 -22.84 -47.59
C GLU A 2 -15.75 -23.23 -46.09
N LYS A 3 -14.89 -24.18 -45.68
CA LYS A 3 -13.80 -24.04 -44.70
C LYS A 3 -14.14 -23.52 -43.28
N ARG A 4 -13.91 -24.42 -42.32
CA ARG A 4 -13.53 -24.26 -40.91
C ARG A 4 -12.67 -23.01 -40.62
N ALA A 5 -12.86 -22.43 -39.43
CA ALA A 5 -11.81 -22.19 -38.42
C ALA A 5 -12.49 -21.66 -37.14
N GLU A 6 -12.52 -22.43 -36.05
CA GLU A 6 -11.53 -22.41 -34.96
C GLU A 6 -11.74 -21.18 -34.06
N ARG A 7 -12.22 -21.44 -32.84
CA ARG A 7 -12.51 -20.43 -31.81
C ARG A 7 -11.27 -20.36 -30.92
N ASP A 8 -10.28 -19.61 -31.39
CA ASP A 8 -9.01 -19.39 -30.69
C ASP A 8 -9.22 -18.72 -29.33
N GLU A 9 -8.73 -19.42 -28.31
CA GLU A 9 -8.41 -18.91 -26.98
C GLU A 9 -7.30 -17.86 -27.11
N LYS A 10 -7.51 -16.65 -26.57
CA LYS A 10 -6.43 -15.69 -26.36
C LYS A 10 -6.31 -15.28 -24.88
N PRO A 11 -5.08 -15.24 -24.33
CA PRO A 11 -4.80 -15.08 -22.92
C PRO A 11 -4.94 -13.60 -22.51
N ASN A 12 -5.58 -13.36 -21.37
CA ASN A 12 -5.66 -12.02 -20.77
C ASN A 12 -4.32 -11.69 -20.09
N GLU A 13 -3.41 -11.18 -20.89
CA GLU A 13 -2.16 -10.56 -20.48
C GLU A 13 -2.49 -9.31 -19.64
N LYS A 14 -2.12 -9.34 -18.36
CA LYS A 14 -2.31 -8.20 -17.45
C LYS A 14 -1.54 -6.99 -17.97
N PRO A 15 -2.17 -5.86 -18.33
CA PRO A 15 -1.42 -4.64 -18.50
C PRO A 15 -1.05 -4.11 -17.11
N ALA A 16 0.21 -4.32 -16.73
CA ALA A 16 0.90 -3.46 -15.78
C ALA A 16 1.00 -2.07 -16.43
N THR A 17 -0.08 -1.30 -16.33
CA THR A 17 -0.12 0.08 -16.84
C THR A 17 0.93 0.91 -16.13
N LYS A 18 1.91 1.29 -16.94
CA LYS A 18 3.03 2.17 -16.64
C LYS A 18 2.55 3.47 -15.99
N SER A 19 3.34 3.85 -15.00
CA SER A 19 3.56 5.21 -14.49
C SER A 19 3.27 6.30 -15.55
N ARG A 20 2.19 7.06 -15.33
CA ARG A 20 1.90 8.32 -16.02
C ARG A 20 1.32 9.34 -15.02
N PHE A 21 2.04 9.56 -13.93
CA PHE A 21 1.80 10.68 -13.02
C PHE A 21 3.15 11.38 -12.77
N ALA A 22 3.70 11.93 -13.85
CA ALA A 22 4.36 13.23 -13.79
C ALA A 22 3.22 14.28 -13.86
N ASP A 23 3.35 15.37 -13.11
CA ASP A 23 2.38 16.47 -12.97
C ASP A 23 1.18 16.22 -12.05
N LEU A 24 1.45 16.28 -10.73
CA LEU A 24 0.58 16.88 -9.72
C LEU A 24 1.52 17.52 -8.67
N ASP A 25 2.17 18.62 -9.08
CA ASP A 25 2.73 19.61 -8.18
C ASP A 25 1.62 20.63 -7.91
N GLU A 26 0.91 20.47 -6.79
CA GLU A 26 0.24 21.55 -6.05
C GLU A 26 -0.34 20.97 -4.75
N GLY A 27 0.23 21.41 -3.61
CA GLY A 27 -0.17 21.03 -2.26
C GLY A 27 0.53 19.77 -1.72
N LYS A 28 1.78 19.93 -1.28
CA LYS A 28 2.60 18.86 -0.66
C LYS A 28 1.95 18.35 0.63
N ALA A 29 1.07 17.36 0.49
CA ALA A 29 0.77 16.41 1.55
C ALA A 29 1.99 15.50 1.71
N GLN A 30 2.84 15.79 2.68
CA GLN A 30 3.97 14.94 3.03
C GLN A 30 3.46 13.81 3.93
N VAL A 31 3.78 12.59 3.53
CA VAL A 31 3.60 11.40 4.38
C VAL A 31 4.97 11.10 4.94
N ASP A 32 5.17 11.44 6.20
CA ASP A 32 6.36 11.07 6.93
C ASP A 32 6.25 9.58 7.28
N VAL A 33 7.11 8.83 6.61
CA VAL A 33 7.21 7.38 6.68
C VAL A 33 8.08 7.08 7.91
N ALA A 34 7.45 6.94 9.09
CA ALA A 34 8.14 6.53 10.32
C ALA A 34 8.69 5.10 10.22
N ALA A 35 9.59 4.70 11.11
CA ALA A 35 10.15 3.34 11.08
C ALA A 35 9.05 2.29 11.33
N PRO A 36 8.98 1.20 10.53
CA PRO A 36 8.06 0.10 10.79
C PRO A 36 8.44 -0.57 12.11
N VAL A 37 7.45 -0.77 12.98
CA VAL A 37 7.60 -1.55 14.20
C VAL A 37 7.30 -3.00 13.86
N VAL A 38 8.31 -3.86 14.03
CA VAL A 38 8.18 -5.32 13.87
C VAL A 38 8.48 -5.93 15.22
N THR A 39 7.50 -6.64 15.78
CA THR A 39 7.60 -7.22 17.14
C THR A 39 8.40 -8.52 17.16
N GLU A 40 8.57 -9.16 15.99
CA GLU A 40 9.18 -10.48 15.82
C GLU A 40 10.55 -10.40 15.13
N LYS A 41 11.38 -11.42 15.34
CA LYS A 41 12.68 -11.55 14.65
C LYS A 41 12.43 -11.69 13.15
N LEU A 42 12.90 -10.70 12.38
CA LEU A 42 12.83 -10.72 10.92
C LEU A 42 13.68 -11.88 10.36
N PRO A 43 13.19 -12.64 9.36
CA PRO A 43 13.97 -13.68 8.71
C PRO A 43 15.06 -13.05 7.84
N GLU A 44 16.16 -13.77 7.60
CA GLU A 44 17.32 -13.29 6.79
C GLU A 44 16.95 -12.84 5.36
N THR A 45 15.77 -13.22 4.88
CA THR A 45 15.27 -12.90 3.53
C THR A 45 14.35 -11.66 3.51
N LEU A 46 14.02 -11.08 4.67
CA LEU A 46 13.18 -9.90 4.77
C LEU A 46 13.73 -8.92 5.82
N ASP A 47 14.49 -7.93 5.37
CA ASP A 47 14.99 -6.86 6.24
C ASP A 47 14.03 -5.67 6.38
N GLN A 48 14.19 -4.92 7.47
CA GLN A 48 13.45 -3.67 7.69
C GLN A 48 13.64 -2.68 6.51
N SER A 49 14.84 -2.64 5.92
CA SER A 49 15.15 -1.82 4.74
C SER A 49 14.35 -2.22 3.50
N GLN A 50 14.09 -3.52 3.30
CA GLN A 50 13.25 -4.00 2.20
C GLN A 50 11.78 -3.62 2.43
N ILE A 51 11.33 -3.68 3.69
CA ILE A 51 9.99 -3.27 4.07
C ILE A 51 9.81 -1.77 3.78
N VAL A 52 10.72 -0.94 4.31
CA VAL A 52 10.70 0.51 4.10
C VAL A 52 10.81 0.86 2.63
N GLY A 53 11.70 0.20 1.88
CA GLY A 53 11.85 0.41 0.44
C GLY A 53 10.55 0.12 -0.33
N THR A 54 9.85 -0.95 0.03
CA THR A 54 8.55 -1.29 -0.57
C THR A 54 7.51 -0.21 -0.24
N ILE A 55 7.40 0.19 1.03
CA ILE A 55 6.45 1.23 1.45
C ILE A 55 6.72 2.54 0.72
N LYS A 56 7.99 2.97 0.62
CA LYS A 56 8.40 4.17 -0.11
C LYS A 56 7.99 4.13 -1.59
N ARG A 57 8.08 2.97 -2.26
CA ARG A 57 7.59 2.81 -3.64
C ARG A 57 6.09 3.08 -3.78
N TYR A 58 5.31 2.75 -2.76
CA TYR A 58 3.87 2.99 -2.73
C TYR A 58 3.47 4.30 -2.04
N GLN A 59 4.43 5.12 -1.60
CA GLN A 59 4.18 6.37 -0.88
C GLN A 59 3.21 7.29 -1.66
N ARG A 60 3.38 7.45 -2.97
CA ARG A 60 2.44 8.24 -3.81
C ARG A 60 1.00 7.74 -3.74
N SER A 61 0.81 6.41 -3.69
CA SER A 61 -0.53 5.83 -3.58
C SER A 61 -1.13 6.07 -2.18
N ILE A 62 -0.31 5.97 -1.13
CA ILE A 62 -0.70 6.29 0.25
C ILE A 62 -1.08 7.77 0.36
N THR A 63 -0.26 8.68 -0.17
CA THR A 63 -0.54 10.12 -0.23
C THR A 63 -1.85 10.40 -0.94
N GLY A 64 -2.12 9.72 -2.08
CA GLY A 64 -3.38 9.87 -2.80
C GLY A 64 -4.60 9.43 -1.99
N CYS A 65 -4.50 8.34 -1.21
CA CYS A 65 -5.56 7.93 -0.29
C CYS A 65 -5.81 8.98 0.79
N TYR A 66 -4.75 9.52 1.36
CA TYR A 66 -4.83 10.57 2.38
C TYR A 66 -5.44 11.87 1.83
N GLN A 67 -4.98 12.38 0.69
CA GLN A 67 -5.52 13.60 0.07
C GLN A 67 -7.01 13.49 -0.21
N ARG A 68 -7.49 12.31 -0.64
CA ARG A 68 -8.93 12.07 -0.86
C ARG A 68 -9.74 12.19 0.42
N GLN A 69 -9.20 11.70 1.53
CA GLN A 69 -9.86 11.82 2.83
C GLN A 69 -9.74 13.25 3.37
N LEU A 70 -8.60 13.91 3.20
CA LEU A 70 -8.36 15.29 3.63
C LEU A 70 -9.36 16.26 3.01
N LYS A 71 -9.72 16.07 1.73
CA LYS A 71 -10.78 16.85 1.05
C LYS A 71 -12.17 16.70 1.68
N ARG A 72 -12.39 15.65 2.48
CA ARG A 72 -13.65 15.41 3.21
C ARG A 72 -13.55 15.77 4.69
N ASP A 73 -12.35 15.67 5.24
CA ASP A 73 -12.06 15.83 6.65
C ASP A 73 -10.74 16.60 6.83
N ASP A 74 -10.87 17.92 6.96
CA ASP A 74 -9.77 18.83 7.22
C ASP A 74 -9.10 18.61 8.59
N SER A 75 -9.72 17.85 9.52
CA SER A 75 -9.09 17.51 10.80
C SER A 75 -7.84 16.64 10.61
N LEU A 76 -7.69 16.04 9.42
CA LEU A 76 -6.55 15.19 9.10
C LEU A 76 -5.31 15.95 8.62
N ARG A 77 -5.36 17.28 8.51
CA ARG A 77 -4.22 18.14 8.13
C ARG A 77 -2.94 17.77 8.87
N ARG A 78 -3.06 17.34 10.14
CA ARG A 78 -1.99 16.72 10.92
C ARG A 78 -2.53 15.50 11.64
N ALA A 79 -2.28 14.31 11.10
CA ALA A 79 -2.77 13.07 11.67
C ALA A 79 -1.67 12.01 11.74
N ARG A 80 -1.60 11.31 12.87
CA ARG A 80 -0.85 10.06 12.99
C ARG A 80 -1.83 8.90 12.90
N ILE A 81 -1.57 7.97 12.00
CA ILE A 81 -2.45 6.84 11.72
C ILE A 81 -1.62 5.57 11.81
N THR A 82 -2.00 4.66 12.70
CA THR A 82 -1.34 3.36 12.78
C THR A 82 -2.01 2.39 11.81
N LEU A 83 -1.23 1.92 10.83
CA LEU A 83 -1.62 0.87 9.90
C LEU A 83 -1.02 -0.45 10.37
N THR A 84 -1.85 -1.45 10.60
CA THR A 84 -1.41 -2.80 10.95
C THR A 84 -1.67 -3.75 9.79
N PHE A 85 -0.69 -4.58 9.46
CA PHE A 85 -0.83 -5.61 8.43
C PHE A 85 0.12 -6.76 8.70
N GLN A 86 -0.15 -7.91 8.10
CA GLN A 86 0.71 -9.08 8.19
C GLN A 86 1.32 -9.40 6.83
N ILE A 87 2.64 -9.57 6.78
CA ILE A 87 3.33 -10.04 5.58
C ILE A 87 3.35 -11.57 5.63
N ARG A 88 2.78 -12.23 4.63
CA ARG A 88 2.82 -13.68 4.48
C ARG A 88 4.16 -14.12 3.90
N ASN A 89 4.56 -15.35 4.19
CA ASN A 89 5.72 -16.03 3.59
C ASN A 89 5.77 -15.95 2.05
N THR A 90 4.62 -15.87 1.38
CA THR A 90 4.53 -15.67 -0.07
C THR A 90 4.92 -14.27 -0.56
N GLY A 91 5.27 -13.34 0.35
CA GLY A 91 5.56 -11.93 0.04
C GLY A 91 4.31 -11.06 -0.14
N ARG A 92 3.11 -11.59 0.13
CA ARG A 92 1.84 -10.86 0.03
C ARG A 92 1.42 -10.35 1.39
N THR A 93 0.73 -9.21 1.44
CA THR A 93 0.12 -8.71 2.68
C THR A 93 -1.26 -9.29 2.92
N SER A 94 -1.61 -9.42 4.19
CA SER A 94 -2.90 -9.91 4.68
C SER A 94 -3.25 -9.19 5.98
N ASN A 95 -4.49 -9.37 6.45
CA ASN A 95 -4.97 -8.80 7.73
C ASN A 95 -4.67 -7.30 7.89
N VAL A 96 -4.89 -6.55 6.80
CA VAL A 96 -4.71 -5.09 6.78
C VAL A 96 -5.85 -4.43 7.55
N SER A 97 -5.49 -3.69 8.59
CA SER A 97 -6.41 -2.92 9.42
C SER A 97 -5.81 -1.56 9.73
N LEU A 98 -6.68 -0.56 9.85
CA LEU A 98 -6.34 0.72 10.44
C LEU A 98 -6.80 0.78 11.91
N GLU A 99 -6.31 1.80 12.61
CA GLU A 99 -6.81 2.22 13.90
C GLU A 99 -8.35 2.36 13.89
N ARG A 100 -8.99 2.01 15.01
CA ARG A 100 -10.45 1.95 15.16
C ARG A 100 -11.16 3.23 14.70
N ARG A 101 -10.59 4.41 14.98
CA ARG A 101 -11.14 5.72 14.61
C ARG A 101 -11.31 5.94 13.10
N TYR A 102 -10.54 5.23 12.26
CA TYR A 102 -10.59 5.37 10.80
C TYR A 102 -11.28 4.19 10.11
N ARG A 103 -11.68 3.14 10.85
CA ARG A 103 -12.33 1.97 10.25
C ARG A 103 -13.63 2.36 9.54
N GLY A 104 -13.82 1.87 8.31
CA GLY A 104 -15.00 2.18 7.51
C GLY A 104 -14.96 3.52 6.76
N THR A 105 -13.89 4.31 6.90
CA THR A 105 -13.72 5.55 6.14
C THR A 105 -13.24 5.29 4.71
N VAL A 106 -13.32 6.32 3.85
CA VAL A 106 -12.75 6.27 2.49
C VAL A 106 -11.24 6.02 2.55
N LEU A 107 -10.57 6.57 3.58
CA LEU A 107 -9.15 6.33 3.83
C LEU A 107 -8.83 4.85 4.09
N ASP A 108 -9.58 4.19 4.98
CA ASP A 108 -9.39 2.79 5.34
C ASP A 108 -9.56 1.85 4.14
N SER A 109 -10.63 2.04 3.37
CA SER A 109 -10.88 1.25 2.15
C SER A 109 -9.80 1.47 1.08
N CYS A 110 -9.34 2.71 0.90
CA CYS A 110 -8.28 3.07 -0.05
C CYS A 110 -6.94 2.45 0.38
N LEU A 111 -6.55 2.61 1.64
CA LEU A 111 -5.29 2.08 2.15
C LEU A 111 -5.27 0.55 2.10
N ARG A 112 -6.34 -0.14 2.51
CA ARG A 112 -6.44 -1.61 2.36
C ARG A 112 -6.23 -2.05 0.92
N SER A 113 -6.80 -1.33 -0.04
CA SER A 113 -6.66 -1.65 -1.47
C SER A 113 -5.23 -1.45 -1.97
N VAL A 114 -4.54 -0.41 -1.49
CA VAL A 114 -3.13 -0.14 -1.81
C VAL A 114 -2.21 -1.17 -1.17
N VAL A 115 -2.37 -1.42 0.13
CA VAL A 115 -1.50 -2.34 0.91
C VAL A 115 -1.61 -3.77 0.39
N ARG A 116 -2.80 -4.23 0.00
CA ARG A 116 -3.01 -5.56 -0.62
C ARG A 116 -2.22 -5.77 -1.92
N ARG A 117 -1.83 -4.69 -2.59
CA ARG A 117 -1.01 -4.74 -3.82
C ARG A 117 0.48 -4.81 -3.53
N TRP A 118 0.91 -4.55 -2.30
CA TRP A 118 2.31 -4.60 -1.92
C TRP A 118 2.85 -6.01 -2.13
N THR A 119 4.08 -6.05 -2.64
CA THR A 119 4.79 -7.29 -2.94
C THR A 119 6.14 -7.19 -2.26
N PHE A 120 6.31 -7.97 -1.22
CA PHE A 120 7.54 -8.11 -0.46
C PHE A 120 8.35 -9.30 -0.98
N PRO A 121 9.67 -9.34 -0.73
CA PRO A 121 10.46 -10.54 -0.91
C PRO A 121 9.82 -11.73 -0.18
N LYS A 122 9.84 -12.89 -0.83
CA LYS A 122 9.38 -14.13 -0.20
C LYS A 122 10.37 -14.51 0.89
N PHE A 123 9.84 -15.01 2.00
CA PHE A 123 10.65 -15.46 3.13
C PHE A 123 10.13 -16.79 3.65
N LYS A 124 10.96 -17.49 4.42
CA LYS A 124 10.58 -18.74 5.09
C LYS A 124 10.20 -18.44 6.55
N GLY A 125 9.19 -19.14 7.07
CA GLY A 125 8.69 -18.97 8.44
C GLY A 125 7.24 -18.50 8.50
N GLU A 126 6.85 -18.00 9.67
CA GLU A 126 5.49 -17.54 9.99
C GLU A 126 5.19 -16.13 9.45
N PRO A 127 3.90 -15.78 9.20
CA PRO A 127 3.52 -14.44 8.80
C PRO A 127 3.92 -13.38 9.82
N ILE A 128 4.57 -12.32 9.36
CA ILE A 128 5.15 -11.30 10.24
C ILE A 128 4.16 -10.16 10.41
N PRO A 129 3.69 -9.88 11.65
CA PRO A 129 2.91 -8.69 11.93
C PRO A 129 3.80 -7.44 11.86
N VAL A 130 3.33 -6.45 11.11
CA VAL A 130 4.00 -5.17 10.93
C VAL A 130 3.02 -4.07 11.31
N GLU A 131 3.47 -3.21 12.23
CA GLU A 131 2.76 -1.99 12.57
C GLU A 131 3.50 -0.79 12.01
N TYR A 132 2.78 0.00 11.25
CA TYR A 132 3.33 1.07 10.45
C TYR A 132 2.67 2.40 10.77
N PRO A 133 3.33 3.29 11.55
CA PRO A 133 2.81 4.62 11.80
C PRO A 133 2.98 5.50 10.57
N LEU A 134 1.85 5.90 9.98
CA LEU A 134 1.77 6.88 8.92
C LEU A 134 1.54 8.25 9.56
N ILE A 135 2.51 9.16 9.40
CA ILE A 135 2.37 10.53 9.85
C ILE A 135 2.04 11.37 8.62
N PHE A 136 0.86 11.96 8.63
CA PHE A 136 0.38 12.82 7.55
C PHE A 136 0.48 14.27 7.97
N GLN A 137 1.10 15.07 7.12
CA GLN A 137 1.19 16.52 7.27
C GLN A 137 0.82 17.18 5.93
N ALA A 138 -0.35 17.82 5.91
CA ALA A 138 -0.68 18.75 4.84
C ALA A 138 0.08 20.07 5.09
N GLY A 139 0.75 20.59 4.06
CA GLY A 139 1.32 21.94 4.09
C GLY A 139 0.25 23.00 4.43
N PRO A 140 0.67 24.14 5.02
CA PRO A 140 -0.21 25.23 5.39
C PRO A 140 -0.99 25.80 4.19
#